data_AF-Q8KUW1-F1
#
_entry.id   AF-Q8KUW1-F1
#
_cell.length_a   1.000
_cell.length_b   1.000
_cell.length_c   1.000
_cell.angle_alpha   90.00
_cell.angle_beta   90.00
_cell.angle_gamma   90.00
#
_symmetry.space_group_name_H-M   'P 1'
#
loop_
_entity.id
_entity.type
_entity.pdbx_description
1 polymer ?
#
loop_
_entity_poly.entity_id
_entity_poly.type
_entity_poly.pdbx_seq_one_letter_code
_entity_poly.pdbx_strand_id
1 'polypeptide(L)'
;MSGSKRTRMTLEEMQNAIAARQDESDWEGVRQRIEAGLDPEPDEDSPDATELMRAALQQKRGRPPSLNPKTQIAIRLDRDIVEAFRAGGPGWQTRMNAALREWLAAHPH
;
A
#
# COMPACT_ATOMS: atom_id res chain seq x y z
N MET A 1 40.79 4.30 -5.08
CA MET A 1 40.19 3.40 -4.07
C MET A 1 39.49 4.24 -3.03
N SER A 2 38.23 3.90 -2.72
CA SER A 2 37.45 4.20 -1.50
C SER A 2 36.00 4.34 -1.97
N GLY A 3 35.20 3.28 -2.00
CA GLY A 3 34.77 2.52 -0.82
C GLY A 3 33.39 3.05 -0.44
N SER A 4 32.34 2.34 -0.85
CA SER A 4 30.93 2.69 -0.63
C SER A 4 30.69 3.19 0.82
N LYS A 5 30.31 4.45 1.01
CA LYS A 5 29.80 4.96 2.30
C LYS A 5 28.35 4.49 2.49
N ARG A 6 28.14 3.18 2.66
CA ARG A 6 26.89 2.67 3.25
C ARG A 6 27.11 2.51 4.74
N THR A 7 26.83 3.55 5.50
CA THR A 7 26.85 3.48 6.96
C THR A 7 25.70 2.58 7.41
N ARG A 8 26.02 1.39 7.93
CA ARG A 8 25.06 0.48 8.59
C ARG A 8 24.85 0.99 10.03
N MET A 9 24.25 2.16 10.18
CA MET A 9 23.78 2.67 11.47
C MET A 9 22.29 2.40 11.59
N THR A 10 21.88 1.91 12.74
CA THR A 10 20.47 1.81 13.11
C THR A 10 19.87 3.20 13.32
N LEU A 11 18.54 3.31 13.26
CA LEU A 11 17.84 4.59 13.45
C LEU A 11 18.14 5.20 14.83
N GLU A 12 18.26 4.36 15.85
CA GLU A 12 18.54 4.76 17.23
C GLU A 12 19.97 5.29 17.38
N GLU A 13 20.95 4.65 16.73
CA GLU A 13 22.33 5.14 16.68
C GLU A 13 22.43 6.49 15.96
N MET A 14 21.67 6.69 14.87
CA MET A 14 21.58 7.99 14.20
C MET A 14 20.95 9.06 15.09
N GLN A 15 19.83 8.76 15.76
CA GLN A 15 19.15 9.70 16.66
C GLN A 15 20.05 10.11 17.83
N ASN A 16 20.79 9.16 18.40
CA ASN A 16 21.76 9.43 19.47
C ASN A 16 22.96 10.26 18.97
N ALA A 17 23.47 10.01 17.76
CA ALA A 17 24.54 10.82 17.18
C ALA A 17 24.12 12.28 16.94
N ILE A 18 22.88 12.49 16.46
CA ILE A 18 22.29 13.84 16.31
C ILE A 18 22.10 14.50 17.67
N ALA A 19 21.56 13.77 18.67
CA ALA A 19 21.38 14.29 20.02
C ALA A 19 22.73 14.64 20.69
N ALA A 20 23.77 13.87 20.40
CA ALA A 20 25.13 14.10 20.89
C ALA A 20 25.93 15.12 20.05
N ARG A 21 25.33 15.71 18.99
CA ARG A 21 25.99 16.60 18.01
C ARG A 21 27.29 16.02 17.42
N GLN A 22 27.33 14.71 17.25
CA GLN A 22 28.40 13.98 16.58
C GLN A 22 28.07 13.73 15.10
N ASP A 23 26.92 14.21 14.64
CA ASP A 23 26.57 14.20 13.23
C ASP A 23 27.26 15.38 12.52
N GLU A 24 27.86 15.14 11.36
CA GLU A 24 28.56 16.17 10.58
C GLU A 24 27.58 17.12 9.85
N SER A 25 26.28 17.07 10.15
CA SER A 25 25.26 17.81 9.41
C SER A 25 24.96 19.15 10.08
N ASP A 26 25.01 20.23 9.30
CA ASP A 26 24.65 21.58 9.74
C ASP A 26 23.12 21.78 9.86
N TRP A 27 22.48 21.07 10.79
CA TRP A 27 21.04 21.18 11.03
C TRP A 27 20.61 22.55 11.55
N GLU A 28 21.51 23.25 12.24
CA GLU A 28 21.28 24.57 12.77
C GLU A 28 21.20 25.60 11.64
N GLY A 29 22.12 25.54 10.67
CA GLY A 29 22.06 26.36 9.46
C GLY A 29 20.86 26.03 8.57
N VAL A 30 20.46 24.75 8.46
CA VAL A 30 19.21 24.38 7.76
C VAL A 30 17.99 25.01 8.45
N ARG A 31 17.89 24.91 9.78
CA ARG A 31 16.78 25.49 10.54
C ARG A 31 16.75 27.01 10.44
N GLN A 32 17.89 27.67 10.52
CA GLN A 32 17.98 29.13 10.41
C GLN A 32 17.57 29.62 9.02
N ARG A 33 17.89 28.89 7.95
CA ARG A 33 17.41 29.21 6.60
C ARG A 33 15.89 29.08 6.48
N ILE A 34 15.30 28.04 7.06
CA ILE A 34 13.84 27.86 7.11
C ILE A 34 13.18 29.01 7.88
N GLU A 35 13.71 29.36 9.06
CA GLU A 35 13.18 30.44 9.90
C GLU A 35 13.34 31.82 9.24
N ALA A 36 14.40 32.01 8.45
CA ALA A 36 14.62 33.20 7.64
C ALA A 36 13.79 33.24 6.34
N GLY A 37 12.96 32.22 6.06
CA GLY A 37 12.13 32.15 4.86
C GLY A 37 12.90 31.95 3.56
N LEU A 38 14.11 31.38 3.62
CA LEU A 38 14.96 31.06 2.46
C LEU A 38 14.65 29.67 1.88
N ASP A 39 13.41 29.20 2.02
CA ASP A 39 12.99 27.98 1.34
C ASP A 39 12.94 28.27 -0.17
N PRO A 40 13.54 27.45 -1.05
CA PRO A 40 13.33 27.61 -2.49
C PRO A 40 11.82 27.52 -2.78
N GLU A 41 11.28 28.61 -3.30
CA GLU A 41 9.92 28.61 -3.84
C GLU A 41 9.84 27.55 -4.95
N PRO A 42 8.76 26.75 -5.00
CA PRO A 42 8.61 25.75 -6.04
C PRO A 42 8.59 26.44 -7.41
N ASP A 43 9.43 25.94 -8.32
CA ASP A 43 9.55 26.45 -9.68
C ASP A 43 9.47 25.30 -10.71
N GLU A 44 9.56 25.63 -12.00
CA GLU A 44 9.43 24.65 -13.09
C GLU A 44 10.48 23.52 -13.02
N ASP A 45 11.69 23.81 -12.54
CA ASP A 45 12.79 22.85 -12.41
C ASP A 45 12.88 22.21 -11.01
N SER A 46 12.15 22.74 -10.01
CA SER A 46 12.08 22.22 -8.65
C SER A 46 10.65 22.25 -8.08
N PRO A 47 9.74 21.41 -8.60
CA PRO A 47 8.36 21.36 -8.12
C PRO A 47 8.27 20.75 -6.71
N ASP A 48 7.22 21.12 -5.96
CA ASP A 48 6.96 20.49 -4.66
C ASP A 48 6.72 18.98 -4.82
N ALA A 49 7.67 18.20 -4.31
CA ALA A 49 7.62 16.75 -4.34
C ALA A 49 6.38 16.20 -3.60
N THR A 50 5.88 16.92 -2.60
CA THR A 50 4.70 16.52 -1.82
C THR A 50 3.44 16.56 -2.67
N GLU A 51 3.24 17.64 -3.43
CA GLU A 51 2.13 17.82 -4.35
C GLU A 51 2.18 16.80 -5.51
N LEU A 52 3.35 16.60 -6.12
CA LEU A 52 3.52 15.60 -7.18
C LEU A 52 3.19 14.18 -6.72
N MET A 53 3.64 13.81 -5.52
CA MET A 53 3.35 12.51 -4.93
C MET A 53 1.83 12.33 -4.71
N ARG A 54 1.15 13.36 -4.19
CA ARG A 54 -0.32 13.34 -4.01
C ARG A 54 -1.04 13.22 -5.36
N ALA A 55 -0.63 13.95 -6.38
CA ALA A 55 -1.23 13.88 -7.71
C ALA A 55 -1.08 12.48 -8.33
N ALA A 56 0.09 11.86 -8.18
CA ALA A 56 0.34 10.49 -8.64
C ALA A 56 -0.53 9.45 -7.90
N LEU A 57 -0.77 9.64 -6.60
CA LEU A 57 -1.66 8.80 -5.79
C LEU A 57 -3.15 9.00 -6.14
N GLN A 58 -3.55 10.21 -6.53
CA GLN A 58 -4.92 10.53 -6.94
C GLN A 58 -5.28 9.97 -8.32
N GLN A 59 -4.31 9.76 -9.20
CA GLN A 59 -4.47 8.92 -10.38
C GLN A 59 -4.67 7.45 -9.95
N LYS A 60 -5.85 7.13 -9.42
CA LYS A 60 -6.28 5.76 -9.11
C LYS A 60 -6.29 4.94 -10.39
N ARG A 61 -5.17 4.32 -10.72
CA ARG A 61 -5.07 3.29 -11.75
C ARG A 61 -5.76 2.04 -11.23
N GLY A 62 -6.98 1.76 -11.70
CA GLY A 62 -7.72 0.56 -11.33
C GLY A 62 -8.96 0.36 -12.20
N ARG A 63 -9.38 -0.90 -12.35
CA ARG A 63 -10.68 -1.24 -12.95
C ARG A 63 -11.78 -0.56 -12.14
N PRO A 64 -12.77 0.10 -12.78
CA PRO A 64 -13.88 0.71 -12.06
C PRO A 64 -14.52 -0.30 -11.09
N PRO A 65 -14.92 0.15 -9.88
CA PRO A 65 -15.59 -0.70 -8.91
C PRO A 65 -16.78 -1.42 -9.57
N SER A 66 -16.90 -2.73 -9.36
CA SER A 66 -18.06 -3.48 -9.83
C SER A 66 -19.31 -2.95 -9.14
N LEU A 67 -20.40 -2.74 -9.90
CA LEU A 67 -21.69 -2.29 -9.35
C LEU A 67 -22.28 -3.28 -8.35
N ASN A 68 -21.99 -4.58 -8.50
CA ASN A 68 -22.48 -5.64 -7.62
C ASN A 68 -21.33 -6.60 -7.28
N PRO A 69 -20.46 -6.24 -6.32
CA PRO A 69 -19.36 -7.10 -5.89
C PRO A 69 -19.88 -8.34 -5.18
N LYS A 70 -19.15 -9.45 -5.28
CA LYS A 70 -19.42 -10.65 -4.47
C LYS A 70 -19.12 -10.33 -3.00
N THR A 71 -20.02 -10.69 -2.10
CA THR A 71 -19.75 -10.57 -0.65
C THR A 71 -18.87 -11.72 -0.19
N GLN A 72 -17.69 -11.40 0.35
CA GLN A 72 -16.83 -12.40 0.99
C GLN A 72 -17.37 -12.67 2.40
N ILE A 73 -17.75 -13.92 2.66
CA ILE A 73 -18.22 -14.37 3.98
C ILE A 73 -17.40 -15.58 4.43
N ALA A 74 -17.23 -15.71 5.75
CA ALA A 74 -16.64 -16.89 6.36
C ALA A 74 -17.78 -17.86 6.74
N ILE A 75 -17.93 -18.94 5.98
CA ILE A 75 -18.90 -20.01 6.25
C ILE A 75 -18.17 -21.34 6.45
N ARG A 76 -18.74 -22.21 7.28
CA ARG A 76 -18.30 -23.60 7.40
C ARG A 76 -19.22 -24.46 6.54
N LEU A 77 -18.62 -25.29 5.70
CA LEU A 77 -19.30 -26.26 4.84
C LEU A 77 -18.76 -27.64 5.17
N ASP A 78 -19.58 -28.67 4.95
CA ASP A 78 -19.13 -30.04 5.11
C ASP A 78 -17.99 -30.37 4.15
N ARG A 79 -17.07 -31.21 4.61
CA ARG A 79 -15.82 -31.50 3.90
C ARG A 79 -16.08 -32.16 2.56
N ASP A 80 -16.97 -33.13 2.52
CA ASP A 80 -17.36 -33.88 1.32
C ASP A 80 -17.89 -32.96 0.21
N ILE A 81 -18.70 -31.95 0.56
CA ILE A 81 -19.20 -30.94 -0.40
C ILE A 81 -18.02 -30.16 -0.99
N VAL A 82 -17.11 -29.67 -0.16
CA VAL A 82 -15.95 -28.89 -0.62
C VAL A 82 -15.04 -29.73 -1.51
N GLU A 83 -14.77 -30.98 -1.12
CA GLU A 83 -13.95 -31.91 -1.92
C GLU A 83 -14.60 -32.22 -3.27
N ALA A 84 -15.92 -32.44 -3.31
CA ALA A 84 -16.65 -32.69 -4.56
C ALA A 84 -16.51 -31.53 -5.55
N PHE A 85 -16.65 -30.28 -5.09
CA PHE A 85 -16.46 -29.12 -5.96
C PHE A 85 -14.99 -28.95 -6.39
N ARG A 86 -14.04 -29.12 -5.46
CA ARG A 86 -12.59 -29.02 -5.72
C ARG A 86 -12.10 -30.05 -6.73
N ALA A 87 -12.63 -31.27 -6.69
CA ALA A 87 -12.30 -32.34 -7.64
C ALA A 87 -12.59 -31.94 -9.10
N GLY A 88 -13.56 -31.05 -9.33
CA GLY A 88 -13.84 -30.49 -10.66
C GLY A 88 -12.80 -29.47 -11.17
N GLY A 89 -11.70 -29.25 -10.45
CA GLY A 89 -10.59 -28.41 -10.88
C GLY A 89 -10.83 -26.90 -10.75
N PRO A 90 -10.04 -26.06 -11.46
CA PRO A 90 -10.10 -24.60 -11.38
C PRO A 90 -11.52 -24.05 -11.54
N GLY A 91 -11.81 -22.95 -10.83
CA GLY A 91 -13.15 -22.33 -10.86
C GLY A 91 -14.22 -23.03 -10.02
N TRP A 92 -13.85 -23.98 -9.16
CA TRP A 92 -14.80 -24.71 -8.30
C TRP A 92 -15.68 -23.81 -7.42
N GLN A 93 -15.15 -22.71 -6.90
CA GLN A 93 -15.94 -21.73 -6.14
C GLN A 93 -17.00 -21.03 -7.00
N THR A 94 -16.69 -20.76 -8.27
CA THR A 94 -17.65 -20.18 -9.22
C THR A 94 -18.78 -21.17 -9.50
N ARG A 95 -18.46 -22.46 -9.68
CA ARG A 95 -19.47 -23.52 -9.83
C ARG A 95 -20.33 -23.68 -8.59
N MET A 96 -19.73 -23.65 -7.40
CA MET A 96 -20.45 -23.70 -6.13
C MET A 96 -21.44 -22.52 -5.99
N ASN A 97 -21.01 -21.29 -6.31
CA ASN A 97 -21.90 -20.14 -6.32
C ASN A 97 -23.00 -20.23 -7.39
N ALA A 98 -22.75 -20.86 -8.54
CA ALA A 98 -23.79 -21.10 -9.55
C ALA A 98 -24.84 -22.09 -9.05
N ALA A 99 -24.43 -23.19 -8.42
CA ALA A 99 -25.34 -24.17 -7.82
C ALA A 99 -26.23 -23.55 -6.72
N LEU A 100 -25.66 -22.67 -5.89
CA LEU A 100 -26.45 -21.93 -4.88
C LEU A 100 -27.50 -21.01 -5.53
N ARG A 101 -27.18 -20.38 -6.67
CA ARG A 101 -28.14 -19.54 -7.41
C ARG A 101 -29.26 -20.36 -8.03
N GLU A 102 -28.91 -21.50 -8.62
CA GLU A 102 -29.88 -22.43 -9.19
C GLU A 102 -30.83 -22.95 -8.10
N TRP A 103 -30.29 -23.33 -6.94
CA TRP A 103 -31.09 -23.78 -5.81
C TRP A 103 -32.09 -22.73 -5.35
N LEU A 104 -31.68 -21.46 -5.23
CA LEU A 104 -32.57 -20.33 -4.88
C LEU A 104 -33.63 -20.06 -5.95
N ALA A 105 -33.28 -20.20 -7.23
CA ALA A 105 -34.23 -20.02 -8.32
C ALA A 105 -35.30 -21.14 -8.34
N ALA A 106 -34.90 -22.37 -7.98
CA ALA A 106 -35.80 -23.51 -7.88
C ALA A 106 -36.65 -23.51 -6.60
N HIS A 107 -36.20 -22.84 -5.53
CA HIS A 107 -36.89 -22.75 -4.24
C HIS A 107 -37.14 -21.29 -3.84
N PRO A 108 -38.05 -20.60 -4.55
CA PRO A 108 -38.47 -19.26 -4.13
C PRO A 108 -39.21 -19.33 -2.79
N HIS A 109 -38.90 -18.38 -1.92
CA HIS A 109 -39.59 -18.16 -0.64
C HIS A 109 -40.69 -17.12 -0.78
#